data_AF-A0A7C5HWT3-F1
#
_entry.id   AF-A0A7C5HWT3-F1
#
_cell.length_a   1.000
_cell.length_b   1.000
_cell.length_c   1.000
_cell.angle_alpha   90.00
_cell.angle_beta   90.00
_cell.angle_gamma   90.00
#
_symmetry.space_group_name_H-M   'P 1'
#
loop_
_entity.id
_entity.type
_entity.pdbx_description
1 polymer ?
#
loop_
_entity_poly.entity_id
_entity_poly.type
_entity_poly.pdbx_seq_one_letter_code
_entity_poly.pdbx_strand_id
1 'polypeptide(L)'
;EEGREHCIQNLIGKNVYFSKNKIYSEKEGYFFTDKQKKINVFEQIIFNKDIINETLQVPGDIKINGDLINSEIRVEGNIEFKAAEKSQIFCHGKMIIHKNARFCKLISEQGISGEEETFIKGGLTQSGSNIKIGSIGSPFSIPTELEITVAPFLKEKMIILPENDCRQLESEYEKKLDNFLKSDLKNNRISIIKKLFPDCFIRILSKSKRISQESNGIFFENNNDELILNQVERK
;
A
#
# COMPACT_ATOMS: atom_id res chain seq x y z
N GLU A 1 -6.36 -3.84 48.55
CA GLU A 1 -5.87 -3.96 47.16
C GLU A 1 -6.95 -4.52 46.22
N GLU A 2 -7.79 -5.45 46.69
CA GLU A 2 -8.92 -6.03 45.93
C GLU A 2 -9.87 -5.00 45.27
N GLY A 3 -10.19 -3.90 45.96
CA GLY A 3 -11.05 -2.84 45.38
C GLY A 3 -10.41 -2.10 44.19
N ARG A 4 -9.08 -2.01 44.12
CA ARG A 4 -8.38 -1.40 42.97
C ARG A 4 -8.36 -2.34 41.78
N GLU A 5 -8.09 -3.62 42.00
CA GLU A 5 -8.11 -4.60 40.91
C GLU A 5 -9.51 -4.72 40.30
N HIS A 6 -10.56 -4.71 41.12
CA HIS A 6 -11.94 -4.74 40.64
C HIS A 6 -12.28 -3.51 39.77
N CYS A 7 -11.86 -2.31 40.16
CA CYS A 7 -12.04 -1.11 39.35
C CYS A 7 -11.28 -1.16 38.03
N ILE A 8 -10.06 -1.72 38.03
CA ILE A 8 -9.25 -1.81 36.81
C ILE A 8 -9.83 -2.85 35.84
N GLN A 9 -10.32 -3.99 36.34
CA GLN A 9 -10.99 -5.01 35.51
C GLN A 9 -12.19 -4.43 34.74
N ASN A 10 -12.89 -3.45 35.32
CA ASN A 10 -13.99 -2.76 34.64
C ASN A 10 -13.54 -1.85 33.48
N LEU A 11 -12.26 -1.48 33.44
CA LEU A 11 -11.65 -0.72 32.35
C LEU A 11 -11.04 -1.60 31.25
N ILE A 12 -10.95 -2.92 31.46
CA ILE A 12 -10.35 -3.84 30.49
C ILE A 12 -11.36 -4.21 29.42
N GLY A 13 -11.00 -3.95 28.16
CA GLY A 13 -11.74 -4.32 26.96
C GLY A 13 -11.07 -5.46 26.19
N LYS A 14 -11.33 -5.51 24.88
CA LYS A 14 -10.83 -6.54 23.97
C LYS A 14 -9.32 -6.41 23.74
N ASN A 15 -8.62 -7.55 23.70
CA ASN A 15 -7.18 -7.68 23.44
C ASN A 15 -6.29 -6.96 24.48
N VAL A 16 -6.79 -6.79 25.70
CA VAL A 16 -6.11 -6.11 26.80
C VAL A 16 -6.30 -6.96 28.05
N TYR A 17 -5.28 -7.04 28.90
CA TYR A 17 -5.39 -7.72 30.19
C TYR A 17 -4.64 -6.96 31.29
N PHE A 18 -5.04 -7.19 32.53
CA PHE A 18 -4.39 -6.60 33.70
C PHE A 18 -3.60 -7.68 34.44
N SER A 19 -2.33 -7.40 34.73
CA SER A 19 -1.47 -8.27 35.52
C SER A 19 -0.42 -7.44 36.27
N LYS A 20 -0.02 -7.85 37.48
CA LYS A 20 1.09 -7.21 38.23
C LYS A 20 0.99 -5.67 38.28
N ASN A 21 -0.21 -5.13 38.52
CA ASN A 21 -0.49 -3.68 38.55
C ASN A 21 -0.19 -2.92 37.23
N LYS A 22 -0.22 -3.61 36.09
CA LYS A 22 -0.03 -3.03 34.75
C LYS A 22 -1.09 -3.56 33.79
N ILE A 23 -1.44 -2.71 32.82
CA ILE A 23 -2.29 -3.07 31.70
C ILE A 23 -1.37 -3.45 30.54
N TYR A 24 -1.63 -4.60 29.94
CA TYR A 24 -0.88 -5.16 28.83
C TYR A 24 -1.81 -5.36 27.65
N SER A 25 -1.30 -5.20 26.44
CA SER A 25 -2.00 -5.66 25.25
C SER A 25 -1.68 -7.14 25.01
N GLU A 26 -2.70 -7.90 24.62
CA GLU A 26 -2.52 -9.28 24.15
C GLU A 26 -2.00 -9.32 22.71
N LYS A 27 -2.18 -8.20 21.99
CA LYS A 27 -1.86 -8.02 20.58
C LYS A 27 -1.24 -6.66 20.33
N GLU A 28 -0.54 -6.53 19.21
CA GLU A 28 -0.13 -5.23 18.67
C GLU A 28 -1.35 -4.53 18.05
N GLY A 29 -1.39 -3.19 18.13
CA GLY A 29 -2.49 -2.42 17.56
C GLY A 29 -2.70 -1.06 18.23
N TYR A 30 -3.84 -0.45 17.94
CA TYR A 30 -4.19 0.88 18.44
C TYR A 30 -5.08 0.78 19.65
N PHE A 31 -4.66 1.48 20.70
CA PHE A 31 -5.47 1.68 21.88
C PHE A 31 -6.63 2.62 21.54
N PHE A 32 -7.82 2.22 21.91
CA PHE A 32 -8.98 3.08 21.86
C PHE A 32 -9.89 2.80 23.04
N THR A 33 -10.73 3.79 23.32
CA THR A 33 -11.73 3.69 24.38
C THR A 33 -13.09 3.55 23.72
N ASP A 34 -13.83 2.51 24.07
CA ASP A 34 -15.19 2.31 23.55
C ASP A 34 -16.22 3.19 24.28
N LYS A 35 -17.50 3.09 23.87
CA LYS A 35 -18.61 3.82 24.50
C LYS A 35 -18.80 3.47 25.99
N GLN A 36 -18.30 2.31 26.43
CA GLN A 36 -18.35 1.84 27.81
C GLN A 36 -17.11 2.27 28.61
N LYS A 37 -16.24 3.09 28.01
CA LYS A 37 -14.98 3.56 28.60
C LYS A 37 -13.94 2.45 28.84
N LYS A 38 -14.06 1.31 28.15
CA LYS A 38 -13.08 0.24 28.23
C LYS A 38 -11.91 0.49 27.29
N ILE A 39 -10.70 0.16 27.75
CA ILE A 39 -9.47 0.21 26.97
C ILE A 39 -9.41 -1.05 26.13
N ASN A 40 -9.41 -0.87 24.83
CA ASN A 40 -9.39 -1.93 23.84
C ASN A 40 -8.16 -1.74 22.93
N VAL A 41 -7.71 -2.82 22.29
CA VAL A 41 -6.71 -2.77 21.21
C VAL A 41 -7.32 -3.41 19.96
N PHE A 42 -7.37 -2.68 18.85
CA PHE A 42 -7.64 -3.28 17.54
C PHE A 42 -6.36 -3.34 16.69
N GLU A 43 -6.19 -4.46 15.99
CA GLU A 43 -5.08 -4.68 15.04
C GLU A 43 -5.33 -3.92 13.72
N GLN A 44 -6.60 -3.85 13.30
CA GLN A 44 -7.00 -3.31 11.99
C GLN A 44 -8.32 -2.54 12.10
N ILE A 45 -8.42 -1.42 11.39
CA ILE A 45 -9.67 -0.67 11.22
C ILE A 45 -10.44 -1.24 10.03
N ILE A 46 -11.72 -1.56 10.22
CA ILE A 46 -12.56 -2.15 9.17
C ILE A 46 -13.70 -1.21 8.80
N PHE A 47 -13.75 -0.78 7.55
CA PHE A 47 -14.87 -0.04 6.96
C PHE A 47 -15.75 -0.99 6.15
N ASN A 48 -17.00 -1.16 6.58
CA ASN A 48 -17.97 -2.05 5.91
C ASN A 48 -18.79 -1.36 4.81
N LYS A 49 -18.39 -0.15 4.41
CA LYS A 49 -19.08 0.68 3.42
C LYS A 49 -18.07 1.35 2.51
N ASP A 50 -18.59 1.90 1.41
CA ASP A 50 -17.82 2.76 0.51
C ASP A 50 -17.35 4.02 1.24
N ILE A 51 -16.22 4.56 0.78
CA ILE A 51 -15.66 5.83 1.26
C ILE A 51 -15.62 6.78 0.06
N ILE A 52 -16.44 7.82 0.12
CA ILE A 52 -16.73 8.68 -1.03
C ILE A 52 -16.48 10.14 -0.65
N ASN A 53 -15.62 10.83 -1.41
CA ASN A 53 -15.26 12.24 -1.18
C ASN A 53 -14.66 12.52 0.20
N GLU A 54 -13.88 11.58 0.74
CA GLU A 54 -13.30 11.72 2.08
C GLU A 54 -11.78 11.81 2.04
N THR A 55 -11.21 12.46 3.04
CA THR A 55 -9.78 12.43 3.34
C THR A 55 -9.56 11.73 4.67
N LEU A 56 -8.85 10.61 4.66
CA LEU A 56 -8.58 9.81 5.86
C LEU A 56 -7.08 9.62 6.08
N GLN A 57 -6.65 9.80 7.34
CA GLN A 57 -5.32 9.41 7.79
C GLN A 57 -5.46 8.35 8.88
N VAL A 58 -4.84 7.20 8.65
CA VAL A 58 -4.95 6.03 9.52
C VAL A 58 -3.55 5.61 9.97
N PRO A 59 -3.27 5.61 11.28
CA PRO A 59 -1.94 5.34 11.78
C PRO A 59 -1.53 3.87 11.70
N GLY A 60 -2.40 2.96 11.22
CA GLY A 60 -2.12 1.52 11.08
C GLY A 60 -2.96 0.84 10.03
N ASP A 61 -3.17 -0.47 10.18
CA ASP A 61 -3.80 -1.28 9.14
C ASP A 61 -5.28 -0.95 8.95
N ILE A 62 -5.72 -0.92 7.69
CA ILE A 62 -7.12 -0.69 7.31
C ILE A 62 -7.60 -1.69 6.26
N LYS A 63 -8.83 -2.18 6.45
CA LYS A 63 -9.57 -2.96 5.46
C LYS A 63 -10.86 -2.25 5.11
N ILE A 64 -11.10 -2.04 3.82
CA ILE A 64 -12.29 -1.40 3.30
C ILE A 64 -13.02 -2.45 2.45
N ASN A 65 -14.13 -2.95 2.98
CA ASN A 65 -14.98 -3.92 2.29
C ASN A 65 -15.83 -3.27 1.19
N GLY A 66 -15.83 -1.94 1.10
CA GLY A 66 -16.44 -1.14 0.04
C GLY A 66 -15.45 -0.60 -1.00
N ASP A 67 -15.94 0.30 -1.84
CA ASP A 67 -15.17 0.99 -2.87
C ASP A 67 -14.68 2.36 -2.38
N LEU A 68 -13.55 2.81 -2.91
CA LEU A 68 -12.95 4.12 -2.67
C LEU A 68 -13.24 5.03 -3.87
N ILE A 69 -14.00 6.10 -3.68
CA ILE A 69 -14.43 6.97 -4.80
C ILE A 69 -14.10 8.41 -4.51
N ASN A 70 -13.28 9.04 -5.36
CA ASN A 70 -12.87 10.43 -5.24
C ASN A 70 -12.34 10.78 -3.83
N SER A 71 -11.56 9.88 -3.24
CA SER A 71 -11.09 9.98 -1.85
C SER A 71 -9.56 10.03 -1.77
N GLU A 72 -9.04 10.60 -0.70
CA GLU A 72 -7.62 10.60 -0.36
C GLU A 72 -7.37 9.81 0.93
N ILE A 73 -6.66 8.68 0.82
CA ILE A 73 -6.45 7.76 1.95
C ILE A 73 -4.95 7.64 2.23
N ARG A 74 -4.54 7.92 3.46
CA ARG A 74 -3.15 7.81 3.94
C ARG A 74 -3.08 6.84 5.08
N VAL A 75 -2.23 5.82 4.96
CA VAL A 75 -2.19 4.68 5.88
C VAL A 75 -0.73 4.41 6.28
N GLU A 76 -0.43 4.43 7.58
CA GLU A 76 0.92 4.08 8.08
C GLU A 76 1.11 2.55 8.19
N GLY A 77 0.03 1.78 8.08
CA GLY A 77 0.05 0.32 7.97
C GLY A 77 -0.26 -0.18 6.56
N ASN A 78 -0.80 -1.39 6.49
CA ASN A 78 -1.30 -2.04 5.28
C ASN A 78 -2.72 -1.56 4.94
N ILE A 79 -3.05 -1.57 3.64
CA ILE A 79 -4.41 -1.29 3.17
C ILE A 79 -4.92 -2.39 2.24
N GLU A 80 -6.15 -2.82 2.50
CA GLU A 80 -6.90 -3.76 1.67
C GLU A 80 -8.22 -3.11 1.25
N PHE A 81 -8.53 -3.09 -0.04
CA PHE A 81 -9.79 -2.53 -0.54
C PHE A 81 -10.33 -3.27 -1.78
N LYS A 82 -11.64 -3.13 -2.00
CA LYS A 82 -12.33 -3.81 -3.11
C LYS A 82 -12.01 -3.16 -4.45
N ALA A 83 -12.37 -1.89 -4.62
CA ALA A 83 -12.10 -1.13 -5.83
C ALA A 83 -11.82 0.34 -5.50
N ALA A 84 -11.17 1.05 -6.42
CA ALA A 84 -10.93 2.48 -6.32
C ALA A 84 -11.18 3.20 -7.65
N GLU A 85 -11.77 4.39 -7.59
CA GLU A 85 -11.94 5.27 -8.73
C GLU A 85 -11.59 6.72 -8.35
N LYS A 86 -10.81 7.39 -9.20
CA LYS A 86 -10.43 8.82 -9.05
C LYS A 86 -9.87 9.15 -7.67
N SER A 87 -9.21 8.19 -7.04
CA SER A 87 -8.76 8.27 -5.64
C SER A 87 -7.24 8.26 -5.54
N GLN A 88 -6.73 8.86 -4.47
CA GLN A 88 -5.32 8.86 -4.12
C GLN A 88 -5.12 8.03 -2.86
N ILE A 89 -4.30 6.98 -2.94
CA ILE A 89 -4.14 6.01 -1.86
C ILE A 89 -2.65 5.84 -1.61
N PHE A 90 -2.24 6.17 -0.39
CA PHE A 90 -0.85 6.13 0.06
C PHE A 90 -0.75 5.22 1.27
N CYS A 91 0.09 4.19 1.21
CA CYS A 91 0.35 3.33 2.36
C CYS A 91 1.84 3.09 2.60
N HIS A 92 2.26 3.12 3.86
CA HIS A 92 3.59 2.68 4.25
C HIS A 92 3.72 1.15 4.17
N GLY A 93 2.66 0.41 4.44
CA GLY A 93 2.65 -1.05 4.32
C GLY A 93 2.41 -1.52 2.88
N LYS A 94 1.85 -2.73 2.78
CA LYS A 94 1.40 -3.35 1.54
C LYS A 94 0.02 -2.86 1.14
N MET A 95 -0.22 -2.80 -0.16
CA MET A 95 -1.54 -2.54 -0.74
C MET A 95 -2.11 -3.80 -1.40
N ILE A 96 -3.33 -4.16 -1.02
CA ILE A 96 -4.07 -5.29 -1.61
C ILE A 96 -5.33 -4.74 -2.28
N ILE A 97 -5.44 -5.01 -3.59
CA ILE A 97 -6.56 -4.61 -4.43
C ILE A 97 -7.30 -5.87 -4.85
N HIS A 98 -8.62 -5.95 -4.61
CA HIS A 98 -9.38 -7.17 -4.96
C HIS A 98 -10.04 -7.12 -6.34
N LYS A 99 -10.40 -5.93 -6.81
CA LYS A 99 -11.04 -5.75 -8.11
C LYS A 99 -10.27 -4.75 -8.95
N ASN A 100 -10.66 -3.48 -8.96
CA ASN A 100 -10.10 -2.54 -9.91
C ASN A 100 -9.68 -1.22 -9.28
N ALA A 101 -8.68 -0.59 -9.89
CA ALA A 101 -8.29 0.77 -9.61
C ALA A 101 -8.31 1.57 -10.91
N ARG A 102 -9.03 2.69 -10.93
CA ARG A 102 -9.30 3.46 -12.13
C ARG A 102 -9.00 4.93 -11.91
N PHE A 103 -8.11 5.49 -12.72
CA PHE A 103 -7.72 6.90 -12.63
C PHE A 103 -7.21 7.24 -11.21
N CYS A 104 -6.42 6.33 -10.64
CA CYS A 104 -5.95 6.43 -9.27
C CYS A 104 -4.47 6.79 -9.21
N LYS A 105 -4.07 7.44 -8.11
CA LYS A 105 -2.67 7.52 -7.68
C LYS A 105 -2.50 6.53 -6.53
N LEU A 106 -1.79 5.43 -6.78
CA LEU A 106 -1.55 4.36 -5.80
C LEU A 106 -0.08 4.37 -5.42
N ILE A 107 0.22 4.51 -4.13
CA ILE A 107 1.58 4.50 -3.62
C ILE A 107 1.68 3.55 -2.43
N SER A 108 2.62 2.62 -2.49
CA SER A 108 2.93 1.69 -1.40
C SER A 108 4.43 1.57 -1.18
N GLU A 109 4.91 1.52 0.06
CA GLU A 109 6.32 1.23 0.31
C GLU A 109 6.64 -0.27 0.13
N GLN A 110 5.76 -1.17 0.58
CA GLN A 110 6.09 -2.60 0.74
C GLN A 110 5.48 -3.53 -0.32
N GLY A 111 4.88 -2.98 -1.37
CA GLY A 111 4.38 -3.77 -2.50
C GLY A 111 2.90 -3.59 -2.76
N ILE A 112 2.53 -3.77 -4.01
CA ILE A 112 1.14 -3.69 -4.47
C ILE A 112 0.77 -5.04 -5.06
N SER A 113 -0.30 -5.64 -4.56
CA SER A 113 -0.74 -6.96 -4.97
C SER A 113 -2.23 -7.01 -5.27
N GLY A 114 -2.58 -7.85 -6.23
CA GLY A 114 -3.93 -8.15 -6.62
C GLY A 114 -4.07 -9.55 -7.18
N GLU A 115 -5.28 -10.08 -7.13
CA GLU A 115 -5.65 -11.37 -7.71
C GLU A 115 -5.65 -11.34 -9.25
N GLU A 116 -5.89 -12.48 -9.88
CA GLU A 116 -5.86 -12.61 -11.35
C GLU A 116 -6.88 -11.70 -12.06
N GLU A 117 -8.03 -11.47 -11.42
CA GLU A 117 -9.10 -10.62 -11.96
C GLU A 117 -8.87 -9.13 -11.73
N THR A 118 -7.76 -8.76 -11.07
CA THR A 118 -7.51 -7.38 -10.74
C THR A 118 -7.12 -6.55 -11.95
N PHE A 119 -7.52 -5.28 -11.93
CA PHE A 119 -7.38 -4.41 -13.09
C PHE A 119 -7.00 -2.99 -12.70
N ILE A 120 -5.87 -2.49 -13.21
CA ILE A 120 -5.48 -1.08 -13.06
C ILE A 120 -5.51 -0.38 -14.42
N LYS A 121 -6.22 0.74 -14.51
CA LYS A 121 -6.18 1.64 -15.67
C LYS A 121 -6.18 3.10 -15.26
N GLY A 122 -5.42 3.91 -15.97
CA GLY A 122 -5.41 5.35 -15.76
C GLY A 122 -4.74 5.75 -14.44
N GLY A 123 -3.78 6.66 -14.54
CA GLY A 123 -3.06 7.20 -13.40
C GLY A 123 -1.75 6.47 -13.13
N LEU A 124 -1.29 6.57 -11.89
CA LEU A 124 0.07 6.25 -11.47
C LEU A 124 0.05 5.25 -10.33
N THR A 125 0.81 4.17 -10.46
CA THR A 125 0.99 3.15 -9.44
C THR A 125 2.48 3.02 -9.10
N GLN A 126 2.88 3.42 -7.90
CA GLN A 126 4.26 3.37 -7.44
C GLN A 126 4.42 2.43 -6.26
N SER A 127 5.49 1.66 -6.25
CA SER A 127 5.80 0.72 -5.18
C SER A 127 7.28 0.77 -4.80
N GLY A 128 7.58 0.63 -3.50
CA GLY A 128 8.93 0.41 -3.01
C GLY A 128 9.42 -1.03 -3.19
N SER A 129 8.50 -1.94 -3.51
CA SER A 129 8.75 -3.36 -3.73
C SER A 129 7.94 -3.89 -4.92
N ASN A 130 7.76 -5.20 -5.00
CA ASN A 130 7.08 -5.89 -6.10
C ASN A 130 5.66 -5.37 -6.36
N ILE A 131 5.29 -5.33 -7.64
CA ILE A 131 3.93 -5.09 -8.10
C ILE A 131 3.43 -6.37 -8.76
N LYS A 132 2.29 -6.90 -8.31
CA LYS A 132 1.65 -8.08 -8.91
C LYS A 132 0.18 -7.81 -9.15
N ILE A 133 -0.24 -7.73 -10.41
CA ILE A 133 -1.62 -7.38 -10.79
C ILE A 133 -2.10 -8.30 -11.92
N GLY A 134 -3.42 -8.52 -11.99
CA GLY A 134 -4.06 -9.28 -13.04
C GLY A 134 -3.84 -8.66 -14.42
N SER A 135 -4.40 -7.47 -14.64
CA SER A 135 -4.32 -6.75 -15.91
C SER A 135 -4.03 -5.26 -15.74
N ILE A 136 -3.30 -4.67 -16.69
CA ILE A 136 -2.86 -3.28 -16.68
C ILE A 136 -3.17 -2.61 -18.01
N GLY A 137 -3.72 -1.38 -17.95
CA GLY A 137 -3.99 -0.54 -19.10
C GLY A 137 -5.42 -0.67 -19.62
N SER A 138 -5.65 -0.32 -20.89
CA SER A 138 -6.98 -0.35 -21.50
C SER A 138 -6.87 -0.59 -23.01
N PRO A 139 -7.83 -1.28 -23.65
CA PRO A 139 -7.88 -1.37 -25.11
C PRO A 139 -8.08 -0.01 -25.80
N PHE A 140 -8.47 1.01 -25.04
CA PHE A 140 -8.61 2.38 -25.50
C PHE A 140 -7.36 3.25 -25.27
N SER A 141 -6.19 2.63 -25.04
CA SER A 141 -4.92 3.36 -24.89
C SER A 141 -4.96 4.43 -23.79
N ILE A 142 -5.62 4.14 -22.66
CA ILE A 142 -5.64 5.04 -21.51
C ILE A 142 -4.26 5.01 -20.85
N PRO A 143 -3.53 6.15 -20.77
CA PRO A 143 -2.20 6.19 -20.18
C PRO A 143 -2.22 5.62 -18.75
N THR A 144 -1.38 4.62 -18.51
CA THR A 144 -1.28 3.93 -17.22
C THR A 144 0.18 3.72 -16.87
N GLU A 145 0.59 4.21 -15.70
CA GLU A 145 2.00 4.23 -15.29
C GLU A 145 2.22 3.32 -14.09
N LEU A 146 3.21 2.43 -14.19
CA LEU A 146 3.66 1.58 -13.09
C LEU A 146 5.14 1.81 -12.86
N GLU A 147 5.51 2.02 -11.59
CA GLU A 147 6.88 2.28 -11.19
C GLU A 147 7.26 1.52 -9.92
N ILE A 148 8.40 0.83 -9.94
CA ILE A 148 9.10 0.47 -8.71
C ILE A 148 10.21 1.51 -8.49
N THR A 149 10.21 2.18 -7.34
CA THR A 149 11.19 3.23 -6.99
C THR A 149 11.64 3.08 -5.55
N VAL A 150 12.76 3.71 -5.19
CA VAL A 150 13.17 3.85 -3.79
C VAL A 150 12.19 4.72 -3.03
N ALA A 151 11.67 4.18 -1.92
CA ALA A 151 10.90 4.85 -0.87
C ALA A 151 9.78 5.81 -1.36
N PRO A 152 8.84 5.36 -2.21
CA PRO A 152 7.84 6.26 -2.79
C PRO A 152 6.91 6.88 -1.75
N PHE A 153 6.57 6.16 -0.67
CA PHE A 153 5.69 6.71 0.37
C PHE A 153 6.38 7.85 1.13
N LEU A 154 7.67 7.69 1.40
CA LEU A 154 8.48 8.70 2.06
C LEU A 154 8.64 9.95 1.18
N LYS A 155 8.88 9.77 -0.13
CA LYS A 155 8.91 10.88 -1.09
C LYS A 155 7.60 11.67 -1.07
N GLU A 156 6.46 10.98 -1.05
CA GLU A 156 5.17 11.67 -1.01
C GLU A 156 4.98 12.43 0.31
N LYS A 157 5.41 11.87 1.45
CA LYS A 157 5.37 12.58 2.74
C LYS A 157 6.20 13.87 2.72
N MET A 158 7.39 13.82 2.13
CA MET A 158 8.28 14.99 2.03
C MET A 158 7.69 16.11 1.18
N ILE A 159 6.87 15.79 0.17
CA ILE A 159 6.20 16.81 -0.67
C ILE A 159 5.17 17.62 0.13
N ILE A 160 4.57 17.02 1.15
CA ILE A 160 3.45 17.61 1.90
C ILE A 160 3.93 18.39 3.11
N LEU A 161 5.08 18.01 3.68
CA LEU A 161 5.61 18.64 4.88
C LEU A 161 6.40 19.91 4.53
N PRO A 162 6.32 20.96 5.37
CA PRO A 162 7.18 22.13 5.24
C PRO A 162 8.67 21.75 5.34
N GLU A 163 9.56 22.42 4.60
CA GLU A 163 11.01 22.12 4.55
C GLU A 163 11.67 22.00 5.93
N ASN A 164 11.20 22.76 6.92
CA ASN A 164 11.74 22.76 8.28
C ASN A 164 11.49 21.45 9.05
N ASP A 165 10.48 20.66 8.66
CA ASP A 165 10.06 19.42 9.33
C ASP A 165 10.59 18.16 8.62
N CYS A 166 11.25 18.29 7.47
CA CYS A 166 11.66 17.17 6.64
C CYS A 166 12.99 16.51 7.05
N ARG A 167 13.80 17.12 7.92
CA ARG A 167 15.16 16.63 8.24
C ARG A 167 15.21 15.16 8.67
N GLN A 168 14.23 14.71 9.46
CA GLN A 168 14.16 13.32 9.90
C GLN A 168 13.82 12.37 8.75
N LEU A 169 12.91 12.78 7.87
CA LEU A 169 12.50 12.01 6.69
C LEU A 169 13.60 11.97 5.64
N GLU A 170 14.35 13.05 5.45
CA GLU A 170 15.54 13.10 4.59
C GLU A 170 16.57 12.07 5.04
N SER A 171 16.91 12.07 6.34
CA SER A 171 17.85 11.08 6.88
C SER A 171 17.34 9.65 6.75
N GLU A 172 16.02 9.41 6.92
CA GLU A 172 15.42 8.10 6.66
C GLU A 172 15.52 7.72 5.17
N TYR A 173 15.27 8.68 4.27
CA TYR A 173 15.31 8.47 2.83
C TYR A 173 16.72 8.14 2.36
N GLU A 174 17.74 8.87 2.83
CA GLU A 174 19.15 8.60 2.56
C GLU A 174 19.54 7.20 3.03
N LYS A 175 19.16 6.80 4.24
CA LYS A 175 19.41 5.44 4.74
C LYS A 175 18.74 4.38 3.88
N LYS A 176 17.50 4.60 3.47
CA LYS A 176 16.78 3.69 2.57
C LYS A 176 17.46 3.61 1.22
N LEU A 177 17.92 4.73 0.67
CA LEU A 177 18.67 4.79 -0.58
C LEU A 177 20.00 4.03 -0.48
N ASP A 178 20.76 4.24 0.59
CA ASP A 178 22.03 3.53 0.83
C ASP A 178 21.83 2.03 0.98
N ASN A 179 20.84 1.62 1.77
CA ASN A 179 20.49 0.21 1.92
C ASN A 179 20.05 -0.40 0.59
N PHE A 180 19.31 0.37 -0.21
CA PHE A 180 18.87 -0.04 -1.52
C PHE A 180 20.05 -0.24 -2.49
N LEU A 181 21.01 0.69 -2.52
CA LEU A 181 22.23 0.60 -3.33
C LEU A 181 23.14 -0.57 -2.92
N LYS A 182 23.11 -0.96 -1.63
CA LYS A 182 23.87 -2.11 -1.11
C LYS A 182 23.17 -3.45 -1.34
N SER A 183 21.86 -3.46 -1.55
CA SER A 183 21.07 -4.68 -1.74
C SER A 183 21.18 -5.21 -3.18
N ASP A 184 21.16 -6.53 -3.35
CA ASP A 184 21.16 -7.16 -4.68
C ASP A 184 19.82 -6.80 -5.36
N LEU A 185 19.87 -5.90 -6.35
CA LEU A 185 18.71 -5.26 -7.03
C LEU A 185 17.76 -6.24 -7.74
N LYS A 186 18.06 -7.54 -7.68
CA LYS A 186 17.45 -8.63 -8.48
C LYS A 186 16.05 -9.03 -8.06
N ASN A 187 15.54 -8.51 -6.94
CA ASN A 187 14.27 -8.98 -6.39
C ASN A 187 13.06 -8.13 -6.73
N ASN A 188 13.25 -6.97 -7.37
CA ASN A 188 12.16 -6.07 -7.74
C ASN A 188 11.58 -6.45 -9.10
N ARG A 189 10.30 -6.79 -9.10
CA ARG A 189 9.59 -7.36 -10.24
C ARG A 189 8.19 -6.78 -10.35
N ILE A 190 7.80 -6.41 -11.57
CA ILE A 190 6.42 -6.10 -11.93
C ILE A 190 5.85 -7.31 -12.67
N SER A 191 4.85 -7.98 -12.08
CA SER A 191 4.22 -9.17 -12.64
C SER A 191 2.79 -8.85 -13.08
N ILE A 192 2.47 -9.16 -14.34
CA ILE A 192 1.16 -8.96 -14.93
C ILE A 192 0.63 -10.32 -15.37
N ILE A 193 -0.37 -10.82 -14.65
CA ILE A 193 -0.72 -12.24 -14.72
C ILE A 193 -1.54 -12.57 -15.97
N LYS A 194 -2.48 -11.69 -16.33
CA LYS A 194 -3.34 -11.85 -17.50
C LYS A 194 -2.84 -11.02 -18.64
N LYS A 195 -3.01 -9.69 -18.58
CA LYS A 195 -3.03 -8.86 -19.77
C LYS A 195 -2.42 -7.49 -19.53
N LEU A 196 -1.49 -7.11 -20.41
CA LEU A 196 -0.94 -5.77 -20.49
C LEU A 196 -1.38 -5.16 -21.81
N PHE A 197 -2.08 -4.04 -21.73
CA PHE A 197 -2.54 -3.29 -22.90
C PHE A 197 -1.49 -2.26 -23.38
N PRO A 198 -1.61 -1.76 -24.62
CA PRO A 198 -0.78 -0.66 -25.13
C PRO A 198 -0.89 0.63 -24.31
N ASP A 199 0.05 1.54 -24.53
CA ASP A 199 0.15 2.86 -23.87
C ASP A 199 0.31 2.81 -22.35
N CYS A 200 0.85 1.70 -21.86
CA CYS A 200 1.36 1.61 -20.50
C CYS A 200 2.82 2.04 -20.46
N PHE A 201 3.20 2.72 -19.38
CA PHE A 201 4.58 3.07 -19.09
C PHE A 201 5.04 2.30 -17.86
N ILE A 202 6.04 1.44 -18.03
CA ILE A 202 6.57 0.60 -16.98
C ILE A 202 7.96 1.09 -16.63
N ARG A 203 8.23 1.30 -15.34
CA ARG A 203 9.53 1.71 -14.83
C ARG A 203 9.94 0.83 -13.64
N ILE A 204 11.19 0.40 -13.64
CA ILE A 204 11.83 -0.17 -12.45
C ILE A 204 13.10 0.66 -12.26
N LEU A 205 13.09 1.50 -11.23
CA LEU A 205 14.17 2.41 -10.88
C LEU A 205 14.48 3.37 -12.03
N SER A 206 15.72 3.39 -12.50
CA SER A 206 16.15 4.24 -13.61
C SER A 206 15.77 3.69 -14.99
N LYS A 207 15.29 2.45 -15.08
CA LYS A 207 14.98 1.78 -16.35
C LYS A 207 13.49 1.89 -16.63
N SER A 208 13.15 2.29 -17.85
CA SER A 208 11.75 2.43 -18.26
C SER A 208 11.49 1.90 -19.66
N LYS A 209 10.26 1.49 -19.89
CA LYS A 209 9.79 0.93 -21.16
C LYS A 209 8.34 1.35 -21.39
N ARG A 210 8.09 1.95 -22.55
CA ARG A 210 6.72 2.18 -23.05
C ARG A 210 6.25 0.93 -23.79
N ILE A 211 5.00 0.59 -23.57
CA ILE A 211 4.38 -0.61 -24.12
C ILE A 211 3.57 -0.21 -25.35
N SER A 212 3.98 -0.70 -26.51
CA SER A 212 3.34 -0.40 -27.79
C SER A 212 2.37 -1.47 -28.26
N GLN A 213 2.48 -2.68 -27.73
CA GLN A 213 1.68 -3.84 -28.14
C GLN A 213 1.12 -4.57 -26.93
N GLU A 214 -0.04 -5.18 -27.13
CA GLU A 214 -0.68 -6.02 -26.13
C GLU A 214 0.17 -7.26 -25.83
N SER A 215 0.20 -7.69 -24.58
CA SER A 215 0.93 -8.89 -24.15
C SER A 215 0.17 -9.61 -23.03
N ASN A 216 0.37 -10.92 -22.92
CA ASN A 216 -0.29 -11.73 -21.88
C ASN A 216 0.73 -12.44 -21.01
N GLY A 217 0.46 -12.54 -19.70
CA GLY A 217 1.26 -13.30 -18.74
C GLY A 217 2.74 -12.93 -18.77
N ILE A 218 3.09 -11.73 -18.33
CA ILE A 218 4.46 -11.21 -18.44
C ILE A 218 4.99 -10.76 -17.09
N PHE A 219 6.30 -10.64 -17.00
CA PHE A 219 6.93 -9.90 -15.92
C PHE A 219 8.11 -9.07 -16.40
N PHE A 220 8.38 -8.02 -15.65
CA PHE A 220 9.53 -7.15 -15.80
C PHE A 220 10.41 -7.29 -14.59
N GLU A 221 11.71 -7.45 -14.82
CA GLU A 221 12.75 -7.48 -13.80
C GLU A 221 13.92 -6.60 -14.24
N ASN A 222 14.67 -6.11 -13.26
CA ASN A 222 15.89 -5.39 -13.52
C ASN A 222 17.05 -6.38 -13.68
N ASN A 223 17.59 -6.51 -14.88
CA ASN A 223 18.80 -7.30 -15.11
C ASN A 223 19.91 -6.39 -15.62
N ASN A 224 20.74 -5.90 -14.67
CA ASN A 224 21.97 -5.10 -14.75
C ASN A 224 22.03 -3.93 -15.76
N ASP A 225 21.53 -4.08 -16.99
CA ASP A 225 21.54 -3.09 -18.06
C ASP A 225 20.15 -2.82 -18.69
N GLU A 226 19.20 -3.76 -18.63
CA GLU A 226 17.90 -3.64 -19.31
C GLU A 226 16.71 -4.12 -18.47
N LEU A 227 15.54 -3.58 -18.82
CA LEU A 227 14.24 -4.06 -18.33
C LEU A 227 13.80 -5.24 -19.22
N ILE A 228 14.02 -6.45 -18.74
CA ILE A 228 13.69 -7.66 -19.50
C ILE A 228 12.20 -7.94 -19.40
N LEU A 229 11.56 -8.19 -20.55
CA LEU A 229 10.19 -8.69 -20.64
C LEU A 229 10.25 -10.21 -20.79
N ASN A 230 9.81 -10.94 -19.77
CA ASN A 230 9.73 -12.40 -19.81
C ASN A 230 8.25 -12.83 -19.84
N GLN A 231 7.94 -13.82 -20.67
CA GLN A 231 6.62 -14.47 -20.67
C GLN A 231 6.60 -15.61 -19.67
N VAL A 232 5.49 -15.73 -18.95
CA VAL A 232 5.23 -16.88 -18.08
C VAL A 232 4.68 -17.99 -18.99
N GLU A 233 5.47 -19.03 -19.23
CA GLU A 233 4.98 -20.24 -19.87
C GLU A 233 3.85 -20.83 -19.00
N ARG A 234 2.63 -20.82 -19.53
CA ARG A 234 1.51 -21.55 -18.91
C ARG A 234 1.77 -23.05 -19.16
N LYS A 235 2.14 -23.78 -18.12
CA LYS A 235 2.04 -25.24 -18.10
C LYS A 235 0.58 -25.67 -17.99
#